data_AF-A0A1V9YYA3-F1
#
_entry.id   AF-A0A1V9YYA3-F1
#
_cell.length_a   1.000
_cell.length_b   1.000
_cell.length_c   1.000
_cell.angle_alpha   90.00
_cell.angle_beta   90.00
_cell.angle_gamma   90.00
#
_symmetry.space_group_name_H-M   'P 1'
#
loop_
_entity.id
_entity.type
_entity.pdbx_description
1 polymer ?
#
loop_
_entity_poly.entity_id
_entity_poly.type
_entity_poly.pdbx_seq_one_letter_code
_entity_poly.pdbx_strand_id
1 'polypeptide(L)'
;MKLVIDTDAGLDDAISILMAVNLLPSDSVLAITSVFGNVDLHQVNHNLKHILARTNHPKIPVFSGAATPLVSSVGEKWDGHGVDGLGGAIGLAPYVPPAANDAVPALIRLAQEHAHELTIVAIGPATNLALAATLDPNFVTNIKEVIYMGCTTEGRGNTTPHAEFNVACDPEAAHILLTRFAAKLTVVSWEAVSDAYLPWSFFDELVSGPTPTAAFIKAVCASFEKFRPHADNVVIEDESEHQHFVVCDAYAMALVLADVTNQVSFAHGQVIMDAGATRGGCLWTPASPGEGAVKLVHTFDLESFKRIMLLMPKKVVIDTDAGVDDAIALLLAVNLLPRGSVVGVTSVFGNVDLHQVNHNLREILAQSAEPTIPVFSGAAGPIVGSVSNKWDGHGIDGLGGSVGVAPYSSPTTNDAVPALIRLAQEHAHELTIVAIGPATNLALAATLDPNFVANIKEVIYMGCTTEGRGNTTPHAEFNVACDPEAAHILLTRFAAKLTVVSWETVCAAHVPWPFYDELVALPTPLAAFFARIFRAYLRYRPDAADHHGKAQSFILCDAYATALLVADVAMHTVNARGSVLLDAGPTRGACEWAATAAPATTVVKTFDVPRFQTLLRRLIEGVASVE
;
A
#
# COMPACT_ATOMS: atom_id res chain seq x y z
N MET A 1 9.14 -14.93 -5.42
CA MET A 1 8.18 -16.01 -5.73
C MET A 1 8.10 -16.22 -7.24
N LYS A 2 7.46 -17.30 -7.70
CA LYS A 2 7.17 -17.56 -9.12
C LYS A 2 5.69 -17.88 -9.28
N LEU A 3 4.96 -17.07 -10.05
CA LEU A 3 3.50 -17.07 -10.11
C LEU A 3 2.99 -17.26 -11.54
N VAL A 4 1.97 -18.10 -11.70
CA VAL A 4 1.09 -18.13 -12.88
C VAL A 4 -0.34 -17.84 -12.45
N ILE A 5 -1.04 -17.03 -13.24
CA ILE A 5 -2.47 -16.71 -13.04
C ILE A 5 -3.28 -17.45 -14.10
N ASP A 6 -4.19 -18.33 -13.70
CA ASP A 6 -5.13 -19.03 -14.59
C ASP A 6 -6.53 -18.43 -14.42
N THR A 7 -7.09 -17.84 -15.48
CA THR A 7 -8.18 -16.85 -15.38
C THR A 7 -9.13 -16.90 -16.58
N ASP A 8 -10.40 -16.54 -16.35
CA ASP A 8 -11.39 -16.33 -17.39
C ASP A 8 -11.68 -14.83 -17.67
N ALA A 9 -10.85 -13.95 -17.09
CA ALA A 9 -10.77 -12.51 -17.32
C ALA A 9 -12.11 -11.75 -17.22
N GLY A 10 -12.88 -12.07 -16.19
CA GLY A 10 -13.95 -11.24 -15.67
C GLY A 10 -13.44 -9.94 -15.02
N LEU A 11 -14.38 -9.14 -14.54
CA LEU A 11 -14.06 -7.82 -13.95
C LEU A 11 -13.27 -7.93 -12.64
N ASP A 12 -13.53 -8.94 -11.82
CA ASP A 12 -12.81 -9.19 -10.56
C ASP A 12 -11.48 -9.88 -10.82
N ASP A 13 -11.36 -10.74 -11.85
CA ASP A 13 -10.06 -11.18 -12.37
C ASP A 13 -9.20 -9.98 -12.79
N ALA A 14 -9.79 -8.97 -13.44
CA ALA A 14 -9.06 -7.79 -13.87
C ALA A 14 -8.44 -7.06 -12.68
N ILE A 15 -9.17 -6.91 -11.58
CA ILE A 15 -8.68 -6.32 -10.33
C ILE A 15 -7.57 -7.19 -9.73
N SER A 16 -7.76 -8.51 -9.70
CA SER A 16 -6.78 -9.49 -9.23
C SER A 16 -5.45 -9.42 -10.01
N ILE A 17 -5.51 -9.34 -11.34
CA ILE A 17 -4.34 -9.18 -12.22
C ILE A 17 -3.65 -7.83 -11.97
N LEU A 18 -4.42 -6.75 -11.82
CA LEU A 18 -3.86 -5.42 -11.50
C LEU A 18 -3.12 -5.45 -10.16
N MET A 19 -3.68 -6.10 -9.13
CA MET A 19 -3.02 -6.29 -7.84
C MET A 19 -1.71 -7.07 -8.01
N ALA A 20 -1.76 -8.24 -8.65
CA ALA A 20 -0.59 -9.09 -8.81
C ALA A 20 0.54 -8.39 -9.55
N VAL A 21 0.25 -7.81 -10.72
CA VAL A 21 1.28 -7.27 -11.61
C VAL A 21 1.84 -5.94 -11.10
N ASN A 22 1.06 -5.15 -10.37
CA ASN A 22 1.52 -3.85 -9.88
C ASN A 22 2.14 -3.90 -8.47
N LEU A 23 1.78 -4.88 -7.64
CA LEU A 23 2.27 -4.99 -6.26
C LEU A 23 3.42 -5.99 -6.10
N LEU A 24 3.46 -7.05 -6.90
CA LEU A 24 4.56 -8.01 -6.82
C LEU A 24 5.84 -7.47 -7.48
N PRO A 25 7.03 -7.92 -7.02
CA PRO A 25 8.28 -7.60 -7.69
C PRO A 25 8.25 -8.00 -9.18
N SER A 26 8.93 -7.21 -10.01
CA SER A 26 9.14 -7.54 -11.42
C SER A 26 9.67 -8.97 -11.57
N ASP A 27 9.21 -9.70 -12.58
CA ASP A 27 9.51 -11.13 -12.85
C ASP A 27 8.91 -12.14 -11.85
N SER A 28 7.98 -11.72 -10.98
CA SER A 28 7.19 -12.64 -10.13
C SER A 28 6.10 -13.35 -10.94
N VAL A 29 5.31 -12.60 -11.71
CA VAL A 29 4.28 -13.14 -12.61
C VAL A 29 4.96 -13.60 -13.91
N LEU A 30 5.06 -14.92 -14.07
CA LEU A 30 5.74 -15.52 -15.21
C LEU A 30 4.87 -15.60 -16.46
N ALA A 31 3.58 -15.89 -16.27
CA ALA A 31 2.62 -16.02 -17.35
C ALA A 31 1.18 -15.87 -16.82
N ILE A 32 0.28 -15.56 -17.75
CA ILE A 32 -1.17 -15.69 -17.57
C ILE A 32 -1.67 -16.78 -18.52
N THR A 33 -2.47 -17.69 -18.02
CA THR A 33 -3.17 -18.70 -18.82
C THR A 33 -4.65 -18.39 -18.84
N SER A 34 -5.25 -18.36 -20.04
CA SER A 34 -6.67 -18.04 -20.18
C SER A 34 -7.51 -19.31 -20.28
N VAL A 35 -8.69 -19.31 -19.69
CA VAL A 35 -9.70 -20.38 -19.80
C VAL A 35 -11.07 -19.77 -20.10
N PHE A 36 -12.00 -20.54 -20.67
CA PHE A 36 -13.40 -20.10 -20.80
C PHE A 36 -14.05 -19.94 -19.42
N GLY A 37 -15.11 -19.15 -19.33
CA GLY A 37 -15.92 -19.04 -18.12
C GLY A 37 -16.93 -17.91 -18.27
N ASN A 38 -16.66 -16.77 -17.66
CA ASN A 38 -17.43 -15.53 -17.74
C ASN A 38 -17.82 -15.19 -19.19
N VAL A 39 -16.84 -15.21 -20.08
CA VAL A 39 -17.02 -15.06 -21.53
C VAL A 39 -16.38 -16.23 -22.29
N ASP A 40 -16.56 -16.26 -23.61
CA ASP A 40 -15.85 -17.25 -24.42
C ASP A 40 -14.34 -16.94 -24.46
N LEU A 41 -13.53 -17.99 -24.65
CA LEU A 41 -12.07 -17.89 -24.59
C LEU A 41 -11.47 -16.82 -25.52
N HIS A 42 -12.09 -16.52 -26.65
CA HIS A 42 -11.59 -15.47 -27.54
C HIS A 42 -11.76 -14.09 -26.89
N GLN A 43 -12.92 -13.82 -26.29
CA GLN A 43 -13.15 -12.60 -25.54
C GLN A 43 -12.23 -12.54 -24.30
N VAL A 44 -11.99 -13.65 -23.59
CA VAL A 44 -11.02 -13.70 -22.48
C VAL A 44 -9.64 -13.22 -22.92
N ASN A 45 -9.12 -13.77 -24.03
CA ASN A 45 -7.83 -13.36 -24.58
C ASN A 45 -7.81 -11.89 -25.03
N HIS A 46 -8.95 -11.33 -25.45
CA HIS A 46 -9.09 -9.92 -25.76
C HIS A 46 -9.02 -9.08 -24.47
N ASN A 47 -9.80 -9.44 -23.46
CA ASN A 47 -9.83 -8.79 -22.14
C ASN A 47 -8.42 -8.71 -21.54
N LEU A 48 -7.67 -9.82 -21.53
CA LEU A 48 -6.32 -9.87 -20.97
C LEU A 48 -5.36 -8.87 -21.62
N LYS A 49 -5.46 -8.61 -22.93
CA LYS A 49 -4.64 -7.59 -23.60
C LYS A 49 -4.97 -6.19 -23.08
N HIS A 50 -6.24 -5.89 -22.83
CA HIS A 50 -6.69 -4.61 -22.32
C HIS A 50 -6.31 -4.43 -20.84
N ILE A 51 -6.45 -5.47 -20.03
CA ILE A 51 -6.04 -5.48 -18.62
C ILE A 51 -4.53 -5.26 -18.50
N LEU A 52 -3.72 -6.05 -19.21
CA LEU A 52 -2.26 -5.94 -19.17
C LEU A 52 -1.77 -4.58 -19.68
N ALA A 53 -2.45 -3.94 -20.62
CA ALA A 53 -2.10 -2.60 -21.07
C ALA A 53 -2.27 -1.51 -19.99
N ARG A 54 -2.88 -1.84 -18.83
CA ARG A 54 -3.03 -0.97 -17.66
C ARG A 54 -2.08 -1.30 -16.52
N THR A 55 -1.27 -2.34 -16.65
CA THR A 55 -0.29 -2.73 -15.62
C THR A 55 1.09 -2.13 -15.90
N ASN A 56 1.96 -2.19 -14.89
CA ASN A 56 3.36 -1.79 -15.01
C ASN A 56 4.20 -2.76 -15.88
N HIS A 57 3.65 -3.93 -16.24
CA HIS A 57 4.31 -4.96 -17.03
C HIS A 57 3.39 -5.50 -18.15
N PRO A 58 3.12 -4.72 -19.21
CA PRO A 58 2.15 -5.08 -20.26
C PRO A 58 2.61 -6.22 -21.19
N LYS A 59 3.80 -6.80 -20.96
CA LYS A 59 4.43 -7.81 -21.83
C LYS A 59 4.47 -9.21 -21.21
N ILE A 60 3.78 -9.43 -20.09
CA ILE A 60 3.64 -10.77 -19.51
C ILE A 60 3.03 -11.70 -20.56
N PRO A 61 3.60 -12.89 -20.79
CA PRO A 61 3.11 -13.80 -21.81
C PRO A 61 1.73 -14.33 -21.41
N VAL A 62 0.80 -14.30 -22.37
CA VAL A 62 -0.54 -14.90 -22.25
C VAL A 62 -0.59 -16.15 -23.11
N PHE A 63 -0.99 -17.28 -22.52
CA PHE A 63 -1.18 -18.54 -23.24
C PHE A 63 -2.66 -18.92 -23.26
N SER A 64 -3.19 -19.16 -24.46
CA SER A 64 -4.59 -19.51 -24.65
C SER A 64 -4.87 -20.96 -24.25
N GLY A 65 -5.86 -21.19 -23.39
CA GLY A 65 -6.16 -22.50 -22.83
C GLY A 65 -7.44 -23.16 -23.34
N ALA A 66 -8.17 -23.81 -22.45
CA ALA A 66 -9.39 -24.56 -22.77
C ALA A 66 -10.55 -23.61 -23.12
N ALA A 67 -11.30 -23.97 -24.16
CA ALA A 67 -12.46 -23.20 -24.63
C ALA A 67 -13.81 -23.75 -24.14
N THR A 68 -13.81 -24.95 -23.57
CA THR A 68 -14.99 -25.70 -23.13
C THR A 68 -14.64 -26.57 -21.93
N PRO A 69 -15.63 -26.96 -21.10
CA PRO A 69 -15.39 -27.86 -19.98
C PRO A 69 -14.94 -29.26 -20.42
N LEU A 70 -14.39 -30.04 -19.49
CA LEU A 70 -14.00 -31.43 -19.74
C LEU A 70 -15.16 -32.31 -20.19
N VAL A 71 -16.34 -32.14 -19.59
CA VAL A 71 -17.56 -32.89 -19.93
C VAL A 71 -18.73 -31.96 -20.16
N SER A 72 -19.19 -31.25 -19.12
CA SER A 72 -20.31 -30.31 -19.24
C SER A 72 -20.38 -29.34 -18.07
N SER A 73 -20.82 -28.12 -18.38
CA SER A 73 -21.16 -27.10 -17.39
C SER A 73 -22.58 -27.30 -16.84
N VAL A 74 -22.87 -26.65 -15.71
CA VAL A 74 -24.19 -26.59 -15.08
C VAL A 74 -24.57 -25.16 -14.72
N GLY A 75 -25.86 -24.84 -14.80
CA GLY A 75 -26.38 -23.50 -14.49
C GLY A 75 -26.28 -22.50 -15.66
N GLU A 76 -26.84 -21.32 -15.43
CA GLU A 76 -26.77 -20.19 -16.36
C GLU A 76 -25.61 -19.27 -15.98
N LYS A 77 -25.02 -18.59 -16.98
CA LYS A 77 -23.97 -17.59 -16.71
C LYS A 77 -24.57 -16.37 -16.02
N TRP A 78 -23.81 -15.77 -15.12
CA TRP A 78 -24.23 -14.55 -14.44
C TRP A 78 -23.97 -13.30 -15.30
N ASP A 79 -25.01 -12.51 -15.53
CA ASP A 79 -24.94 -11.27 -16.33
C ASP A 79 -24.21 -10.11 -15.61
N GLY A 80 -23.70 -10.31 -14.40
CA GLY A 80 -23.04 -9.28 -13.58
C GLY A 80 -21.76 -8.72 -14.22
N HIS A 81 -21.05 -9.54 -14.99
CA HIS A 81 -19.82 -9.14 -15.67
C HIS A 81 -20.03 -8.32 -16.96
N GLY A 82 -21.28 -8.06 -17.34
CA GLY A 82 -21.59 -7.36 -18.59
C GLY A 82 -21.28 -8.19 -19.84
N VAL A 83 -21.57 -7.62 -21.02
CA VAL A 83 -21.53 -8.38 -22.28
C VAL A 83 -20.13 -8.83 -22.71
N ASP A 84 -19.09 -8.09 -22.29
CA ASP A 84 -17.69 -8.35 -22.63
C ASP A 84 -16.90 -9.00 -21.48
N GLY A 85 -17.55 -9.28 -20.34
CA GLY A 85 -16.89 -9.77 -19.13
C GLY A 85 -16.25 -8.68 -18.25
N LEU A 86 -16.18 -7.43 -18.75
CA LEU A 86 -15.57 -6.28 -18.09
C LEU A 86 -16.55 -5.10 -17.97
N GLY A 87 -17.79 -5.39 -17.62
CA GLY A 87 -18.84 -4.39 -17.37
C GLY A 87 -19.27 -3.59 -18.61
N GLY A 88 -18.90 -4.02 -19.82
CA GLY A 88 -19.10 -3.28 -21.07
C GLY A 88 -18.02 -2.23 -21.35
N ALA A 89 -16.95 -2.17 -20.55
CA ALA A 89 -15.93 -1.13 -20.62
C ALA A 89 -15.13 -1.14 -21.94
N ILE A 90 -14.99 -2.30 -22.58
CA ILE A 90 -14.18 -2.44 -23.80
C ILE A 90 -14.99 -2.94 -25.00
N GLY A 91 -16.16 -3.55 -24.76
CA GLY A 91 -17.05 -4.08 -25.77
C GLY A 91 -16.63 -5.46 -26.30
N LEU A 92 -17.45 -5.98 -27.21
CA LEU A 92 -17.24 -7.29 -27.83
C LEU A 92 -16.19 -7.21 -28.94
N ALA A 93 -15.21 -8.11 -28.88
CA ALA A 93 -14.27 -8.31 -29.96
C ALA A 93 -14.93 -9.09 -31.12
N PRO A 94 -14.56 -8.83 -32.39
CA PRO A 94 -14.98 -9.66 -33.50
C PRO A 94 -14.55 -11.12 -33.28
N TYR A 95 -15.51 -12.04 -33.18
CA TYR A 95 -15.25 -13.42 -32.80
C TYR A 95 -14.22 -14.10 -33.71
N VAL A 96 -13.20 -14.71 -33.10
CA VAL A 96 -12.25 -15.61 -33.75
C VAL A 96 -12.34 -16.97 -33.05
N PRO A 97 -12.50 -18.09 -33.79
CA PRO A 97 -12.51 -19.42 -33.19
C PRO A 97 -11.24 -19.68 -32.35
N PRO A 98 -11.36 -20.37 -31.20
CA PRO A 98 -10.22 -20.79 -30.39
C PRO A 98 -9.14 -21.52 -31.20
N ALA A 99 -7.89 -21.18 -30.95
CA ALA A 99 -6.72 -21.86 -31.51
C ALA A 99 -6.33 -23.09 -30.65
N ALA A 100 -5.11 -23.62 -30.84
CA ALA A 100 -4.57 -24.68 -30.01
C ALA A 100 -4.46 -24.24 -28.53
N ASN A 101 -4.64 -25.19 -27.61
CA ASN A 101 -4.43 -24.95 -26.19
C ASN A 101 -2.92 -24.93 -25.90
N ASP A 102 -2.36 -23.72 -25.85
CA ASP A 102 -0.97 -23.46 -25.51
C ASP A 102 -0.76 -23.29 -23.99
N ALA A 103 -1.84 -23.05 -23.23
CA ALA A 103 -1.79 -22.90 -21.78
C ALA A 103 -1.32 -24.18 -21.06
N VAL A 104 -1.87 -25.33 -21.43
CA VAL A 104 -1.56 -26.61 -20.76
C VAL A 104 -0.08 -27.02 -20.95
N PRO A 105 0.50 -26.99 -22.16
CA PRO A 105 1.93 -27.18 -22.34
C PRO A 105 2.78 -26.14 -21.60
N ALA A 106 2.35 -24.87 -21.57
CA ALA A 106 3.05 -23.81 -20.84
C ALA A 106 3.05 -24.05 -19.33
N LEU A 107 1.93 -24.45 -18.73
CA LEU A 107 1.82 -24.82 -17.31
C LEU A 107 2.78 -25.96 -16.96
N ILE A 108 2.77 -27.04 -17.75
CA ILE A 108 3.67 -28.19 -17.55
C ILE A 108 5.13 -27.74 -17.63
N ARG A 109 5.50 -26.97 -18.65
CA ARG A 109 6.86 -26.45 -18.83
C ARG A 109 7.28 -25.58 -17.65
N LEU A 110 6.46 -24.60 -17.26
CA LEU A 110 6.79 -23.68 -16.16
C LEU A 110 6.89 -24.41 -14.82
N ALA A 111 6.05 -25.41 -14.58
CA ALA A 111 6.16 -26.25 -13.39
C ALA A 111 7.48 -27.04 -13.35
N GLN A 112 7.95 -27.53 -14.50
CA GLN A 112 9.24 -28.21 -14.61
C GLN A 112 10.44 -27.23 -14.45
N GLU A 113 10.37 -26.06 -15.08
CA GLU A 113 11.41 -25.01 -15.01
C GLU A 113 11.53 -24.41 -13.60
N HIS A 114 10.43 -24.33 -12.86
CA HIS A 114 10.34 -23.76 -11.51
C HIS A 114 9.82 -24.78 -10.49
N ALA A 115 10.40 -25.98 -10.53
CA ALA A 115 9.99 -27.09 -9.67
C ALA A 115 10.05 -26.71 -8.18
N HIS A 116 8.94 -26.97 -7.49
CA HIS A 116 8.64 -26.68 -6.08
C HIS A 116 8.59 -25.18 -5.71
N GLU A 117 8.75 -24.29 -6.68
CA GLU A 117 8.70 -22.83 -6.48
C GLU A 117 7.45 -22.18 -7.10
N LEU A 118 6.83 -22.83 -8.11
CA LEU A 118 5.71 -22.29 -8.84
C LEU A 118 4.40 -22.32 -8.03
N THR A 119 3.90 -21.15 -7.65
CA THR A 119 2.53 -20.95 -7.17
C THR A 119 1.60 -20.68 -8.35
N ILE A 120 0.42 -21.30 -8.36
CA ILE A 120 -0.62 -21.02 -9.35
C ILE A 120 -1.82 -20.41 -8.63
N VAL A 121 -2.29 -19.25 -9.07
CA VAL A 121 -3.57 -18.68 -8.64
C VAL A 121 -4.59 -18.98 -9.75
N ALA A 122 -5.52 -19.88 -9.46
CA ALA A 122 -6.59 -20.26 -10.37
C ALA A 122 -7.88 -19.52 -9.95
N ILE A 123 -8.27 -18.55 -10.78
CA ILE A 123 -9.43 -17.67 -10.58
C ILE A 123 -10.48 -17.82 -11.68
N GLY A 124 -10.20 -18.65 -12.71
CA GLY A 124 -11.21 -19.18 -13.62
C GLY A 124 -11.49 -20.67 -13.39
N PRO A 125 -12.33 -21.30 -14.23
CA PRO A 125 -12.59 -22.73 -14.17
C PRO A 125 -11.30 -23.55 -14.29
N ALA A 126 -11.14 -24.56 -13.42
CA ALA A 126 -9.87 -25.26 -13.23
C ALA A 126 -9.45 -26.21 -14.40
N THR A 127 -10.07 -26.08 -15.57
CA THR A 127 -9.93 -26.99 -16.72
C THR A 127 -8.47 -27.09 -17.18
N ASN A 128 -7.73 -25.98 -17.24
CA ASN A 128 -6.32 -26.00 -17.66
C ASN A 128 -5.45 -26.80 -16.69
N LEU A 129 -5.63 -26.61 -15.38
CA LEU A 129 -4.89 -27.33 -14.34
C LEU A 129 -5.24 -28.82 -14.33
N ALA A 130 -6.51 -29.16 -14.50
CA ALA A 130 -6.97 -30.54 -14.58
C ALA A 130 -6.39 -31.26 -15.81
N LEU A 131 -6.35 -30.61 -16.97
CA LEU A 131 -5.70 -31.12 -18.17
C LEU A 131 -4.19 -31.30 -17.97
N ALA A 132 -3.50 -30.31 -17.39
CA ALA A 132 -2.07 -30.38 -17.12
C ALA A 132 -1.71 -31.57 -16.21
N ALA A 133 -2.44 -31.77 -15.11
CA ALA A 133 -2.25 -32.91 -14.22
C ALA A 133 -2.56 -34.26 -14.90
N THR A 134 -3.51 -34.27 -15.84
CA THR A 134 -3.89 -35.48 -16.58
C THR A 134 -2.83 -35.86 -17.61
N LEU A 135 -2.21 -34.88 -18.27
CA LEU A 135 -1.19 -35.09 -19.29
C LEU A 135 0.21 -35.32 -18.73
N ASP A 136 0.58 -34.69 -17.61
CA ASP A 136 1.86 -34.92 -16.92
C ASP A 136 1.63 -35.39 -15.47
N PRO A 137 1.99 -36.65 -15.13
CA PRO A 137 1.84 -37.17 -13.77
C PRO A 137 2.72 -36.44 -12.74
N ASN A 138 3.79 -35.75 -13.16
CA ASN A 138 4.67 -35.00 -12.28
C ASN A 138 4.24 -33.54 -12.09
N PHE A 139 3.21 -33.06 -12.80
CA PHE A 139 2.80 -31.66 -12.75
C PHE A 139 2.48 -31.21 -11.31
N VAL A 140 1.65 -31.97 -10.59
CA VAL A 140 1.26 -31.65 -9.21
C VAL A 140 2.44 -31.73 -8.24
N THR A 141 3.36 -32.68 -8.44
CA THR A 141 4.57 -32.77 -7.60
C THR A 141 5.49 -31.58 -7.84
N ASN A 142 5.55 -31.06 -9.06
CA ASN A 142 6.44 -29.98 -9.47
C ASN A 142 5.95 -28.59 -9.05
N ILE A 143 4.66 -28.34 -8.83
CA ILE A 143 4.21 -27.02 -8.34
C ILE A 143 4.42 -26.88 -6.83
N LYS A 144 4.53 -25.65 -6.33
CA LYS A 144 4.56 -25.36 -4.88
C LYS A 144 3.16 -25.53 -4.28
N GLU A 145 2.20 -24.78 -4.81
CA GLU A 145 0.82 -24.72 -4.34
C GLU A 145 -0.13 -24.18 -5.41
N VAL A 146 -1.43 -24.42 -5.20
CA VAL A 146 -2.52 -23.81 -5.95
C VAL A 146 -3.42 -23.07 -4.96
N ILE A 147 -3.73 -21.81 -5.26
CA ILE A 147 -4.79 -21.05 -4.60
C ILE A 147 -5.94 -20.96 -5.60
N TYR A 148 -7.07 -21.54 -5.26
CA TYR A 148 -8.23 -21.66 -6.14
C TYR A 148 -9.40 -20.85 -5.58
N MET A 149 -9.88 -19.86 -6.33
CA MET A 149 -11.18 -19.24 -6.07
C MET A 149 -12.25 -20.17 -6.64
N GLY A 150 -12.98 -20.82 -5.74
CA GLY A 150 -14.11 -21.62 -6.13
C GLY A 150 -14.60 -22.54 -5.01
N CYS A 151 -15.53 -23.43 -5.35
CA CYS A 151 -16.20 -24.34 -4.43
C CYS A 151 -17.12 -23.64 -3.41
N THR A 152 -17.98 -24.47 -2.81
CA THR A 152 -18.82 -24.11 -1.67
C THR A 152 -18.36 -24.84 -0.42
N THR A 153 -18.32 -24.19 0.75
CA THR A 153 -17.98 -24.84 2.03
C THR A 153 -19.21 -25.28 2.81
N GLU A 154 -20.32 -24.57 2.67
CA GLU A 154 -21.59 -24.80 3.34
C GLU A 154 -22.68 -25.26 2.37
N GLY A 155 -22.35 -25.33 1.08
CA GLY A 155 -23.25 -25.73 0.01
C GLY A 155 -24.17 -24.60 -0.45
N ARG A 156 -23.80 -23.33 -0.21
CA ARG A 156 -24.51 -22.14 -0.70
C ARG A 156 -23.85 -21.67 -2.00
N GLY A 157 -24.39 -22.06 -3.16
CA GLY A 157 -23.84 -21.69 -4.47
C GLY A 157 -24.32 -20.34 -5.01
N ASN A 158 -23.59 -19.78 -5.97
CA ASN A 158 -23.94 -18.53 -6.69
C ASN A 158 -24.42 -18.77 -8.14
N THR A 159 -24.22 -19.96 -8.69
CA THR A 159 -24.64 -20.31 -10.07
C THR A 159 -25.81 -21.29 -10.05
N THR A 160 -25.73 -22.29 -9.19
CA THR A 160 -26.89 -23.09 -8.77
C THR A 160 -27.04 -22.93 -7.25
N PRO A 161 -28.12 -23.42 -6.63
CA PRO A 161 -28.23 -23.40 -5.17
C PRO A 161 -27.05 -24.07 -4.44
N HIS A 162 -26.27 -24.92 -5.12
CA HIS A 162 -25.21 -25.73 -4.51
C HIS A 162 -23.82 -25.51 -5.11
N ALA A 163 -23.72 -25.03 -6.35
CA ALA A 163 -22.47 -24.89 -7.07
C ALA A 163 -22.03 -23.42 -7.15
N GLU A 164 -20.77 -23.21 -6.80
CA GLU A 164 -20.02 -22.00 -7.12
C GLU A 164 -19.69 -21.98 -8.62
N PHE A 165 -19.59 -20.79 -9.21
CA PHE A 165 -19.42 -20.53 -10.65
C PHE A 165 -18.29 -21.29 -11.34
N ASN A 166 -17.05 -21.21 -10.85
CA ASN A 166 -15.90 -21.88 -11.45
C ASN A 166 -16.07 -23.40 -11.40
N VAL A 167 -16.63 -23.95 -10.31
CA VAL A 167 -17.00 -25.37 -10.22
C VAL A 167 -18.18 -25.72 -11.11
N ALA A 168 -19.17 -24.84 -11.25
CA ALA A 168 -20.33 -25.05 -12.11
C ALA A 168 -19.96 -25.05 -13.60
N CYS A 169 -18.94 -24.25 -13.98
CA CYS A 169 -18.38 -24.25 -15.31
C CYS A 169 -17.72 -25.59 -15.67
N ASP A 170 -16.96 -26.20 -14.75
CA ASP A 170 -16.30 -27.50 -14.97
C ASP A 170 -16.22 -28.34 -13.68
N PRO A 171 -17.29 -29.08 -13.32
CA PRO A 171 -17.31 -29.90 -12.12
C PRO A 171 -16.24 -31.00 -12.13
N GLU A 172 -15.93 -31.56 -13.30
CA GLU A 172 -14.90 -32.59 -13.47
C GLU A 172 -13.51 -32.06 -13.17
N ALA A 173 -13.19 -30.86 -13.65
CA ALA A 173 -11.91 -30.23 -13.36
C ALA A 173 -11.75 -29.92 -11.87
N ALA A 174 -12.80 -29.38 -11.24
CA ALA A 174 -12.82 -29.14 -9.80
C ALA A 174 -12.62 -30.45 -9.01
N HIS A 175 -13.25 -31.55 -9.41
CA HIS A 175 -13.05 -32.86 -8.79
C HIS A 175 -11.57 -33.31 -8.88
N ILE A 176 -10.93 -33.11 -10.03
CA ILE A 176 -9.50 -33.42 -10.21
C ILE A 176 -8.63 -32.58 -9.28
N LEU A 177 -8.95 -31.29 -9.08
CA LEU A 177 -8.25 -30.43 -8.12
C LEU A 177 -8.41 -30.95 -6.68
N LEU A 178 -9.65 -31.13 -6.22
CA LEU A 178 -9.92 -31.55 -4.84
C LEU A 178 -9.32 -32.91 -4.48
N THR A 179 -9.09 -33.77 -5.47
CA THR A 179 -8.54 -35.12 -5.26
C THR A 179 -7.03 -35.18 -5.49
N ARG A 180 -6.52 -34.65 -6.61
CA ARG A 180 -5.10 -34.81 -6.98
C ARG A 180 -4.20 -33.72 -6.40
N PHE A 181 -4.74 -32.52 -6.16
CA PHE A 181 -3.97 -31.38 -5.67
C PHE A 181 -4.12 -31.17 -4.16
N ALA A 182 -4.92 -31.99 -3.47
CA ALA A 182 -5.40 -31.74 -2.11
C ALA A 182 -4.31 -31.24 -1.14
N ALA A 183 -3.16 -31.92 -1.09
CA ALA A 183 -2.03 -31.57 -0.21
C ALA A 183 -1.38 -30.20 -0.48
N LYS A 184 -1.68 -29.57 -1.62
CA LYS A 184 -1.10 -28.33 -2.13
C LYS A 184 -2.18 -27.31 -2.52
N LEU A 185 -3.43 -27.57 -2.17
CA LEU A 185 -4.57 -26.77 -2.59
C LEU A 185 -5.09 -25.94 -1.42
N THR A 186 -5.18 -24.64 -1.65
CA THR A 186 -5.95 -23.71 -0.82
C THR A 186 -7.19 -23.30 -1.60
N VAL A 187 -8.36 -23.50 -1.01
CA VAL A 187 -9.66 -23.11 -1.58
C VAL A 187 -10.15 -21.85 -0.88
N VAL A 188 -10.42 -20.82 -1.68
CA VAL A 188 -11.14 -19.61 -1.31
C VAL A 188 -12.58 -19.78 -1.80
N SER A 189 -13.48 -20.12 -0.88
CA SER A 189 -14.87 -20.43 -1.24
C SER A 189 -15.69 -19.18 -1.52
N TRP A 190 -16.76 -19.38 -2.29
CA TRP A 190 -17.77 -18.35 -2.52
C TRP A 190 -18.31 -17.79 -1.21
N GLU A 191 -18.67 -18.65 -0.23
CA GLU A 191 -19.23 -18.17 1.02
C GLU A 191 -18.24 -17.27 1.78
N ALA A 192 -16.96 -17.63 1.81
CA ALA A 192 -15.93 -16.85 2.50
C ALA A 192 -15.76 -15.44 1.91
N VAL A 193 -15.85 -15.30 0.58
CA VAL A 193 -15.75 -13.98 -0.09
C VAL A 193 -17.07 -13.21 -0.05
N SER A 194 -18.21 -13.90 -0.14
CA SER A 194 -19.54 -13.29 -0.05
C SER A 194 -19.79 -12.68 1.33
N ASP A 195 -19.34 -13.35 2.39
CA ASP A 195 -19.44 -12.86 3.76
C ASP A 195 -18.37 -11.77 4.06
N ALA A 196 -17.35 -11.64 3.20
CA ALA A 196 -16.27 -10.65 3.28
C ALA A 196 -16.54 -9.43 2.37
N TYR A 197 -17.71 -8.82 2.48
CA TYR A 197 -18.06 -7.68 1.64
C TYR A 197 -17.27 -6.40 1.95
N LEU A 198 -17.13 -5.55 0.93
CA LEU A 198 -16.60 -4.20 1.05
C LEU A 198 -17.72 -3.16 0.96
N PRO A 199 -17.66 -2.06 1.74
CA PRO A 199 -18.61 -0.97 1.61
C PRO A 199 -18.37 -0.19 0.31
N TRP A 200 -19.43 0.35 -0.29
CA TRP A 200 -19.31 1.22 -1.47
C TRP A 200 -18.44 2.46 -1.25
N SER A 201 -18.32 2.95 -0.01
CA SER A 201 -17.37 4.03 0.34
C SER A 201 -15.91 3.63 0.12
N PHE A 202 -15.57 2.36 0.34
CA PHE A 202 -14.24 1.85 0.02
C PHE A 202 -14.01 1.77 -1.48
N PHE A 203 -15.03 1.36 -2.26
CA PHE A 203 -14.95 1.42 -3.72
C PHE A 203 -14.71 2.85 -4.20
N ASP A 204 -15.46 3.82 -3.67
CA ASP A 204 -15.28 5.24 -3.99
C ASP A 204 -13.84 5.72 -3.68
N GLU A 205 -13.29 5.30 -2.54
CA GLU A 205 -11.89 5.59 -2.18
C GLU A 205 -10.92 4.97 -3.18
N LEU A 206 -11.08 3.68 -3.48
CA LEU A 206 -10.25 2.92 -4.41
C LEU A 206 -10.18 3.58 -5.80
N VAL A 207 -11.29 4.14 -6.28
CA VAL A 207 -11.39 4.77 -7.61
C VAL A 207 -11.34 6.31 -7.58
N SER A 208 -11.09 6.93 -6.43
CA SER A 208 -11.08 8.40 -6.28
C SER A 208 -9.88 9.07 -6.95
N GLY A 209 -8.77 8.35 -7.09
CA GLY A 209 -7.54 8.87 -7.67
C GLY A 209 -7.63 9.08 -9.19
N PRO A 210 -7.00 10.11 -9.75
CA PRO A 210 -6.98 10.35 -11.20
C PRO A 210 -5.98 9.45 -11.96
N THR A 211 -5.88 8.18 -11.55
CA THR A 211 -4.93 7.22 -12.15
C THR A 211 -5.61 6.47 -13.32
N PRO A 212 -4.87 6.04 -14.35
CA PRO A 212 -5.41 5.15 -15.38
C PRO A 212 -5.97 3.84 -14.82
N THR A 213 -5.39 3.33 -13.73
CA THR A 213 -5.85 2.11 -13.04
C THR A 213 -7.20 2.34 -12.36
N ALA A 214 -7.34 3.42 -11.58
CA ALA A 214 -8.60 3.79 -10.93
C ALA A 214 -9.72 4.05 -11.95
N ALA A 215 -9.41 4.77 -13.03
CA ALA A 215 -10.35 5.00 -14.12
C ALA A 215 -10.79 3.68 -14.79
N PHE A 216 -9.86 2.74 -14.97
CA PHE A 216 -10.15 1.43 -15.53
C PHE A 216 -10.98 0.56 -14.57
N ILE A 217 -10.64 0.50 -13.28
CA ILE A 217 -11.42 -0.21 -12.25
C ILE A 217 -12.85 0.35 -12.22
N LYS A 218 -13.00 1.68 -12.23
CA LYS A 218 -14.32 2.32 -12.31
C LYS A 218 -15.10 1.92 -13.55
N ALA A 219 -14.43 1.85 -14.71
CA ALA A 219 -15.07 1.45 -15.96
C ALA A 219 -15.53 -0.02 -15.95
N VAL A 220 -14.68 -0.95 -15.49
CA VAL A 220 -15.03 -2.38 -15.48
C VAL A 220 -16.06 -2.74 -14.41
N CYS A 221 -16.11 -1.98 -13.31
CA CYS A 221 -17.12 -2.13 -12.27
C CYS A 221 -18.42 -1.35 -12.56
N ALA A 222 -18.55 -0.70 -13.72
CA ALA A 222 -19.76 0.06 -14.06
C ALA A 222 -21.04 -0.83 -14.06
N SER A 223 -20.92 -2.10 -14.43
CA SER A 223 -22.03 -3.05 -14.35
C SER A 223 -22.47 -3.37 -12.93
N PHE A 224 -21.60 -3.16 -11.93
CA PHE A 224 -21.94 -3.31 -10.51
C PHE A 224 -22.62 -2.08 -9.93
N GLU A 225 -22.46 -0.89 -10.52
CA GLU A 225 -23.12 0.33 -10.03
C GLU A 225 -24.65 0.19 -10.02
N LYS A 226 -25.23 -0.68 -10.86
CA LYS A 226 -26.69 -0.97 -10.83
C LYS A 226 -27.16 -1.62 -9.52
N PHE A 227 -26.24 -2.25 -8.78
CA PHE A 227 -26.51 -2.86 -7.48
C PHE A 227 -26.19 -1.91 -6.31
N ARG A 228 -25.69 -0.70 -6.60
CA ARG A 228 -25.42 0.32 -5.58
C ARG A 228 -26.75 0.92 -5.07
N PRO A 229 -26.95 1.05 -3.75
CA PRO A 229 -28.13 1.71 -3.20
C PRO A 229 -28.26 3.16 -3.71
N HIS A 230 -29.43 3.54 -4.20
CA HIS A 230 -29.73 4.93 -4.57
C HIS A 230 -30.47 5.64 -3.43
N ALA A 231 -30.02 6.85 -3.08
CA ALA A 231 -30.52 7.63 -1.94
C ALA A 231 -32.02 7.99 -2.01
N ASP A 232 -32.65 7.89 -3.18
CA ASP A 232 -33.99 8.43 -3.43
C ASP A 232 -35.13 7.42 -3.39
N ASN A 233 -34.89 6.13 -3.11
CA ASN A 233 -35.99 5.17 -2.93
C ASN A 233 -35.62 3.99 -2.01
N VAL A 234 -36.47 3.78 -1.00
CA VAL A 234 -36.63 2.60 -0.12
C VAL A 234 -35.94 2.70 1.24
N VAL A 235 -36.77 2.70 2.29
CA VAL A 235 -36.43 2.14 3.60
C VAL A 235 -36.23 0.64 3.38
N ILE A 236 -34.98 0.19 3.34
CA ILE A 236 -34.66 -1.23 3.11
C ILE A 236 -34.76 -1.93 4.47
N GLU A 237 -35.74 -2.83 4.63
CA GLU A 237 -35.99 -3.58 5.88
C GLU A 237 -34.99 -4.74 6.12
N ASP A 238 -33.97 -4.90 5.28
CA ASP A 238 -32.92 -5.90 5.44
C ASP A 238 -31.57 -5.34 5.00
N GLU A 239 -30.65 -5.15 5.94
CA GLU A 239 -29.32 -4.57 5.72
C GLU A 239 -28.37 -5.51 4.93
N SER A 240 -28.77 -6.75 4.66
CA SER A 240 -27.85 -7.82 4.25
C SER A 240 -27.71 -8.10 2.75
N GLU A 241 -28.68 -7.77 1.89
CA GLU A 241 -28.66 -8.29 0.50
C GLU A 241 -28.20 -7.30 -0.59
N HIS A 242 -28.11 -5.99 -0.32
CA HIS A 242 -28.01 -4.99 -1.41
C HIS A 242 -26.97 -3.86 -1.22
N GLN A 243 -26.00 -3.98 -0.31
CA GLN A 243 -25.08 -2.85 0.02
C GLN A 243 -23.59 -3.09 -0.27
N HIS A 244 -23.25 -4.14 -1.02
CA HIS A 244 -21.92 -4.74 -0.91
C HIS A 244 -21.19 -4.83 -2.24
N PHE A 245 -19.97 -4.31 -2.28
CA PHE A 245 -19.02 -4.50 -3.37
C PHE A 245 -18.15 -5.71 -3.02
N VAL A 246 -18.16 -6.75 -3.87
CA VAL A 246 -17.37 -7.97 -3.66
C VAL A 246 -16.48 -8.19 -4.88
N VAL A 247 -15.20 -8.45 -4.64
CA VAL A 247 -14.19 -8.76 -5.66
C VAL A 247 -13.58 -10.11 -5.34
N CYS A 248 -14.23 -11.17 -5.80
CA CYS A 248 -13.98 -12.53 -5.34
C CYS A 248 -12.52 -12.95 -5.57
N ASP A 249 -12.03 -12.76 -6.79
CA ASP A 249 -10.69 -13.20 -7.19
C ASP A 249 -9.56 -12.40 -6.58
N ALA A 250 -9.85 -11.16 -6.18
CA ALA A 250 -8.89 -10.32 -5.46
C ALA A 250 -8.53 -10.92 -4.10
N TYR A 251 -9.46 -11.62 -3.42
CA TYR A 251 -9.15 -12.32 -2.17
C TYR A 251 -8.20 -13.49 -2.37
N ALA A 252 -8.38 -14.28 -3.43
CA ALA A 252 -7.45 -15.37 -3.76
C ALA A 252 -6.04 -14.84 -4.06
N MET A 253 -5.95 -13.71 -4.78
CA MET A 253 -4.66 -13.05 -5.03
C MET A 253 -4.05 -12.43 -3.79
N ALA A 254 -4.85 -11.87 -2.89
CA ALA A 254 -4.36 -11.29 -1.65
C ALA A 254 -3.59 -12.31 -0.79
N LEU A 255 -3.96 -13.60 -0.84
CA LEU A 255 -3.23 -14.67 -0.15
C LEU A 255 -1.82 -14.92 -0.67
N VAL A 256 -1.51 -14.46 -1.89
CA VAL A 256 -0.14 -14.46 -2.41
C VAL A 256 0.67 -13.28 -1.88
N LEU A 257 -0.01 -12.16 -1.58
CA LEU A 257 0.57 -10.89 -1.16
C LEU A 257 0.71 -10.74 0.36
N ALA A 258 -0.10 -11.47 1.13
CA ALA A 258 -0.02 -11.55 2.60
C ALA A 258 -0.99 -12.62 3.13
N ASP A 259 -0.74 -13.12 4.34
CA ASP A 259 -1.78 -13.87 5.06
C ASP A 259 -2.86 -12.90 5.57
N VAL A 260 -3.98 -12.88 4.85
CA VAL A 260 -5.18 -12.11 5.20
C VAL A 260 -6.29 -13.01 5.76
N THR A 261 -5.98 -14.23 6.21
CA THR A 261 -6.97 -15.17 6.75
C THR A 261 -7.16 -15.01 8.26
N ASN A 262 -8.41 -15.08 8.71
CA ASN A 262 -8.76 -15.12 10.14
C ASN A 262 -9.05 -16.56 10.59
N GLN A 263 -9.73 -17.34 9.74
CA GLN A 263 -10.11 -18.71 10.04
C GLN A 263 -9.90 -19.61 8.83
N VAL A 264 -9.23 -20.74 9.07
CA VAL A 264 -9.00 -21.79 8.08
C VAL A 264 -9.31 -23.16 8.68
N SER A 265 -9.69 -24.12 7.84
CA SER A 265 -9.79 -25.54 8.22
C SER A 265 -9.13 -26.44 7.17
N PHE A 266 -9.09 -27.73 7.45
CA PHE A 266 -8.52 -28.74 6.56
C PHE A 266 -9.52 -29.86 6.33
N ALA A 267 -9.70 -30.29 5.09
CA ALA A 267 -10.67 -31.32 4.74
C ALA A 267 -10.31 -32.05 3.44
N HIS A 268 -10.86 -33.25 3.26
CA HIS A 268 -10.91 -33.91 1.96
C HIS A 268 -12.19 -33.49 1.23
N GLY A 269 -12.03 -33.00 0.00
CA GLY A 269 -13.13 -32.50 -0.82
C GLY A 269 -13.61 -33.50 -1.87
N GLN A 270 -14.91 -33.49 -2.15
CA GLN A 270 -15.53 -34.19 -3.26
C GLN A 270 -16.50 -33.26 -3.99
N VAL A 271 -16.64 -33.43 -5.31
CA VAL A 271 -17.64 -32.71 -6.11
C VAL A 271 -18.76 -33.66 -6.48
N ILE A 272 -20.01 -33.22 -6.37
CA ILE A 272 -21.18 -33.97 -6.80
C ILE A 272 -21.25 -33.94 -8.33
N MET A 273 -21.07 -35.10 -8.96
CA MET A 273 -20.99 -35.24 -10.42
C MET A 273 -22.30 -35.72 -11.06
N ASP A 274 -23.20 -36.30 -10.28
CA ASP A 274 -24.46 -36.82 -10.81
C ASP A 274 -25.31 -35.70 -11.41
N ALA A 275 -26.01 -36.00 -12.51
CA ALA A 275 -26.92 -35.05 -13.12
C ALA A 275 -28.05 -34.69 -12.13
N GLY A 276 -28.31 -33.39 -11.94
CA GLY A 276 -29.35 -32.91 -11.04
C GLY A 276 -29.06 -31.52 -10.49
N ALA A 277 -29.93 -31.05 -9.60
CA ALA A 277 -29.83 -29.72 -9.00
C ALA A 277 -28.58 -29.51 -8.12
N THR A 278 -28.00 -30.60 -7.60
CA THR A 278 -26.82 -30.59 -6.72
C THR A 278 -25.50 -30.76 -7.47
N ARG A 279 -25.52 -30.95 -8.79
CA ARG A 279 -24.29 -31.12 -9.59
C ARG A 279 -23.39 -29.90 -9.43
N GLY A 280 -22.09 -30.12 -9.21
CA GLY A 280 -21.11 -29.09 -8.89
C GLY A 280 -21.04 -28.71 -7.41
N GLY A 281 -21.93 -29.23 -6.55
CA GLY A 281 -21.83 -29.03 -5.11
C GLY A 281 -20.59 -29.69 -4.51
N CYS A 282 -19.97 -29.04 -3.53
CA CYS A 282 -18.76 -29.55 -2.86
C CYS A 282 -19.10 -30.14 -1.49
N LEU A 283 -18.56 -31.31 -1.19
CA LEU A 283 -18.72 -32.04 0.07
C LEU A 283 -17.37 -32.16 0.77
N TRP A 284 -17.35 -31.91 2.08
CA TRP A 284 -16.12 -31.84 2.86
C TRP A 284 -16.14 -32.84 4.01
N THR A 285 -15.07 -33.63 4.12
CA THR A 285 -14.80 -34.48 5.28
C THR A 285 -13.63 -33.89 6.07
N PRO A 286 -13.81 -33.48 7.35
CA PRO A 286 -12.74 -32.89 8.14
C PRO A 286 -11.48 -33.76 8.20
N ALA A 287 -10.32 -33.14 8.13
CA ALA A 287 -9.01 -33.79 8.17
C ALA A 287 -7.99 -32.91 8.91
N SER A 288 -6.83 -33.47 9.25
CA SER A 288 -5.73 -32.70 9.85
C SER A 288 -4.79 -32.13 8.77
N PRO A 289 -4.07 -31.03 9.06
CA PRO A 289 -3.01 -30.54 8.17
C PRO A 289 -1.99 -31.65 7.89
N GLY A 290 -1.58 -31.81 6.62
CA GLY A 290 -0.58 -32.81 6.21
C GLY A 290 -1.13 -34.20 5.87
N GLU A 291 -2.41 -34.48 6.09
CA GLU A 291 -3.06 -35.76 5.70
C GLU A 291 -3.54 -35.76 4.24
N GLY A 292 -2.80 -35.08 3.36
CA GLY A 292 -3.25 -34.82 1.99
C GLY A 292 -4.57 -34.04 1.93
N ALA A 293 -4.79 -33.15 2.91
CA ALA A 293 -6.02 -32.36 3.04
C ALA A 293 -5.92 -31.01 2.34
N VAL A 294 -7.03 -30.55 1.77
CA VAL A 294 -7.23 -29.20 1.21
C VAL A 294 -7.31 -28.20 2.35
N LYS A 295 -6.63 -27.04 2.22
CA LYS A 295 -6.81 -25.90 3.12
C LYS A 295 -8.04 -25.10 2.68
N LEU A 296 -9.02 -24.94 3.56
CA LEU A 296 -10.24 -24.15 3.31
C LEU A 296 -10.16 -22.83 4.04
N VAL A 297 -10.37 -21.72 3.34
CA VAL A 297 -10.49 -20.39 3.93
C VAL A 297 -11.96 -20.11 4.25
N HIS A 298 -12.24 -19.67 5.48
CA HIS A 298 -13.61 -19.35 5.92
C HIS A 298 -13.84 -17.86 6.09
N THR A 299 -12.85 -17.12 6.59
CA THR A 299 -12.99 -15.68 6.87
C THR A 299 -11.68 -14.93 6.63
N PHE A 300 -11.80 -13.64 6.32
CA PHE A 300 -10.71 -12.73 5.99
C PHE A 300 -10.57 -11.59 7.02
N ASP A 301 -9.34 -11.09 7.20
CA ASP A 301 -9.06 -9.80 7.79
C ASP A 301 -9.29 -8.71 6.75
N LEU A 302 -10.50 -8.13 6.78
CA LEU A 302 -10.93 -7.10 5.84
C LEU A 302 -10.05 -5.84 5.89
N GLU A 303 -9.48 -5.48 7.04
CA GLU A 303 -8.65 -4.29 7.14
C GLU A 303 -7.28 -4.51 6.49
N SER A 304 -6.71 -5.71 6.64
CA SER A 304 -5.50 -6.08 5.91
C SER A 304 -5.74 -6.19 4.41
N PHE A 305 -6.87 -6.78 4.00
CA PHE A 305 -7.25 -6.85 2.59
C PHE A 305 -7.45 -5.48 1.95
N LYS A 306 -8.24 -4.58 2.58
CA LYS A 306 -8.43 -3.19 2.13
C LYS A 306 -7.11 -2.44 2.01
N ARG A 307 -6.19 -2.63 2.98
CA ARG A 307 -4.84 -2.06 2.89
C ARG A 307 -4.17 -2.51 1.60
N ILE A 308 -4.06 -3.82 1.33
CA ILE A 308 -3.43 -4.35 0.11
C ILE A 308 -4.04 -3.73 -1.15
N MET A 309 -5.37 -3.66 -1.23
CA MET A 309 -6.06 -3.05 -2.37
C MET A 309 -5.75 -1.54 -2.53
N LEU A 310 -5.52 -0.83 -1.43
CA LEU A 310 -5.09 0.59 -1.42
C LEU A 310 -3.57 0.77 -1.56
N LEU A 311 -2.75 -0.29 -1.49
CA LEU A 311 -1.28 -0.24 -1.60
C LEU A 311 -0.78 0.03 -3.03
N MET A 312 -1.60 0.59 -3.93
CA MET A 312 -1.02 1.28 -5.10
C MET A 312 0.03 2.28 -4.58
N PRO A 313 1.29 2.21 -5.03
CA PRO A 313 2.40 2.84 -4.33
C PRO A 313 2.17 4.35 -4.24
N LYS A 314 1.97 4.85 -3.02
CA LYS A 314 1.87 6.29 -2.74
C LYS A 314 3.10 6.96 -3.30
N LYS A 315 2.95 8.03 -4.08
CA LYS A 315 4.11 8.79 -4.58
C LYS A 315 4.50 9.80 -3.50
N VAL A 316 5.65 9.57 -2.88
CA VAL A 316 6.12 10.33 -1.72
C VAL A 316 7.45 11.01 -2.03
N VAL A 317 7.57 12.30 -1.70
CA VAL A 317 8.85 12.99 -1.56
C VAL A 317 9.04 13.39 -0.11
N ILE A 318 10.25 13.21 0.42
CA ILE A 318 10.62 13.67 1.76
C ILE A 318 11.57 14.86 1.64
N ASP A 319 11.18 16.01 2.18
CA ASP A 319 11.99 17.23 2.27
C ASP A 319 12.52 17.39 3.69
N THR A 320 13.84 17.29 3.86
CA THR A 320 14.46 17.01 5.17
C THR A 320 15.79 17.75 5.36
N ASP A 321 16.11 18.08 6.61
CA ASP A 321 17.41 18.63 7.04
C ASP A 321 18.27 17.59 7.81
N ALA A 322 17.90 16.31 7.71
CA ALA A 322 18.66 15.11 8.09
C ALA A 322 19.29 15.13 9.49
N GLY A 323 18.49 15.50 10.48
CA GLY A 323 18.72 15.25 11.90
C GLY A 323 18.47 13.80 12.32
N VAL A 324 18.49 13.58 13.64
CA VAL A 324 18.34 12.25 14.26
C VAL A 324 16.93 11.71 14.04
N ASP A 325 15.90 12.53 14.25
CA ASP A 325 14.50 12.18 14.02
C ASP A 325 14.13 12.14 12.54
N ASP A 326 14.70 13.00 11.69
CA ASP A 326 14.59 12.88 10.24
C ASP A 326 15.06 11.51 9.73
N ALA A 327 16.16 11.00 10.27
CA ALA A 327 16.68 9.69 9.88
C ALA A 327 15.65 8.58 10.16
N ILE A 328 14.93 8.68 11.28
CA ILE A 328 13.87 7.72 11.63
C ILE A 328 12.67 7.89 10.72
N ALA A 329 12.29 9.13 10.43
CA ALA A 329 11.21 9.46 9.50
C ALA A 329 11.48 8.87 8.10
N LEU A 330 12.67 9.12 7.55
CA LEU A 330 13.06 8.59 6.24
C LEU A 330 13.08 7.06 6.24
N LEU A 331 13.63 6.41 7.28
CA LEU A 331 13.65 4.95 7.38
C LEU A 331 12.24 4.36 7.55
N LEU A 332 11.34 5.00 8.30
CA LEU A 332 9.93 4.59 8.38
C LEU A 332 9.28 4.60 7.00
N ALA A 333 9.45 5.68 6.23
CA ALA A 333 8.87 5.78 4.89
C ALA A 333 9.42 4.72 3.95
N VAL A 334 10.74 4.60 3.84
CA VAL A 334 11.40 3.72 2.86
C VAL A 334 11.20 2.24 3.19
N ASN A 335 11.18 1.87 4.47
CA ASN A 335 11.10 0.46 4.86
C ASN A 335 9.66 -0.04 5.09
N LEU A 336 8.69 0.83 5.38
CA LEU A 336 7.32 0.40 5.72
C LEU A 336 6.28 0.72 4.64
N LEU A 337 6.56 1.62 3.70
CA LEU A 337 5.72 1.81 2.51
C LEU A 337 6.07 0.78 1.42
N PRO A 338 5.16 0.49 0.47
CA PRO A 338 5.47 -0.35 -0.67
C PRO A 338 6.71 0.16 -1.41
N ARG A 339 7.54 -0.77 -1.89
CA ARG A 339 8.75 -0.44 -2.63
C ARG A 339 8.44 0.48 -3.82
N GLY A 340 9.24 1.53 -4.02
CA GLY A 340 9.01 2.54 -5.06
C GLY A 340 7.92 3.57 -4.74
N SER A 341 7.48 3.64 -3.48
CA SER A 341 6.62 4.73 -2.99
C SER A 341 7.40 6.04 -2.85
N VAL A 342 8.59 6.00 -2.24
CA VAL A 342 9.44 7.18 -2.10
C VAL A 342 10.17 7.44 -3.42
N VAL A 343 9.71 8.44 -4.16
CA VAL A 343 10.22 8.77 -5.51
C VAL A 343 11.37 9.77 -5.49
N GLY A 344 11.65 10.37 -4.33
CA GLY A 344 12.81 11.21 -4.13
C GLY A 344 12.93 11.75 -2.72
N VAL A 345 14.14 12.18 -2.37
CA VAL A 345 14.44 12.93 -1.14
C VAL A 345 15.02 14.28 -1.53
N THR A 346 14.53 15.35 -0.93
CA THR A 346 15.07 16.70 -1.11
C THR A 346 15.74 17.15 0.18
N SER A 347 16.95 17.70 0.08
CA SER A 347 17.65 18.24 1.24
C SER A 347 17.45 19.74 1.39
N VAL A 348 17.35 20.21 2.62
CA VAL A 348 17.29 21.63 2.99
C VAL A 348 18.20 21.89 4.19
N PHE A 349 18.73 23.11 4.33
CA PHE A 349 19.44 23.51 5.54
C PHE A 349 18.53 23.46 6.79
N GLY A 350 19.13 23.35 7.97
CA GLY A 350 18.41 23.48 9.24
C GLY A 350 19.27 22.98 10.40
N ASN A 351 18.99 21.78 10.87
CA ASN A 351 19.73 21.03 11.90
C ASN A 351 21.24 21.11 11.69
N VAL A 352 21.68 20.89 10.44
CA VAL A 352 23.06 21.11 9.98
C VAL A 352 23.07 21.93 8.69
N ASP A 353 24.25 22.34 8.24
CA ASP A 353 24.35 22.98 6.92
C ASP A 353 24.06 21.96 5.80
N LEU A 354 23.57 22.46 4.67
CA LEU A 354 23.12 21.63 3.54
C LEU A 354 24.15 20.61 3.06
N HIS A 355 25.45 20.93 3.14
CA HIS A 355 26.49 20.00 2.74
C HIS A 355 26.52 18.78 3.67
N GLN A 356 26.46 19.01 4.98
CA GLN A 356 26.34 17.95 5.96
C GLN A 356 25.01 17.17 5.81
N VAL A 357 23.88 17.85 5.52
CA VAL A 357 22.59 17.17 5.24
C VAL A 357 22.73 16.15 4.11
N ASN A 358 23.34 16.55 2.99
CA ASN A 358 23.57 15.66 1.86
C ASN A 358 24.50 14.49 2.19
N HIS A 359 25.45 14.66 3.11
CA HIS A 359 26.26 13.56 3.62
C HIS A 359 25.43 12.60 4.48
N ASN A 360 24.67 13.14 5.44
CA ASN A 360 23.80 12.39 6.33
C ASN A 360 22.79 11.53 5.55
N LEU A 361 22.16 12.09 4.51
CA LEU A 361 21.20 11.35 3.69
C LEU A 361 21.80 10.11 3.03
N ARG A 362 23.07 10.14 2.62
CA ARG A 362 23.75 8.96 2.06
C ARG A 362 23.93 7.88 3.12
N GLU A 363 24.32 8.28 4.33
CA GLU A 363 24.52 7.36 5.46
C GLU A 363 23.20 6.75 5.94
N ILE A 364 22.12 7.53 5.96
CA ILE A 364 20.76 7.07 6.33
C ILE A 364 20.22 6.11 5.25
N LEU A 365 20.25 6.50 3.97
CA LEU A 365 19.77 5.66 2.87
C LEU A 365 20.57 4.35 2.74
N ALA A 366 21.85 4.34 3.10
CA ALA A 366 22.63 3.11 3.15
C ALA A 366 22.09 2.07 4.15
N GLN A 367 21.25 2.48 5.11
CA GLN A 367 20.57 1.58 6.06
C GLN A 367 19.15 1.20 5.63
N SER A 368 18.62 1.78 4.54
CA SER A 368 17.24 1.59 4.12
C SER A 368 17.07 0.38 3.18
N ALA A 369 15.81 0.00 2.92
CA ALA A 369 15.49 -1.02 1.92
C ALA A 369 15.76 -0.57 0.47
N GLU A 370 15.91 0.74 0.22
CA GLU A 370 16.10 1.32 -1.10
C GLU A 370 17.23 2.38 -1.11
N PRO A 371 18.51 1.97 -1.02
CA PRO A 371 19.65 2.90 -0.88
C PRO A 371 19.91 3.76 -2.14
N THR A 372 19.20 3.50 -3.23
CA THR A 372 19.38 4.16 -4.53
C THR A 372 18.34 5.24 -4.84
N ILE A 373 17.45 5.54 -3.87
CA ILE A 373 16.47 6.64 -4.01
C ILE A 373 17.20 7.94 -4.36
N PRO A 374 16.74 8.69 -5.38
CA PRO A 374 17.41 9.91 -5.79
C PRO A 374 17.31 10.98 -4.71
N VAL A 375 18.45 11.59 -4.38
CA VAL A 375 18.56 12.74 -3.48
C VAL A 375 18.87 13.99 -4.29
N PHE A 376 18.08 15.05 -4.08
CA PHE A 376 18.22 16.34 -4.74
C PHE A 376 18.59 17.41 -3.71
N SER A 377 19.62 18.19 -4.00
CA SER A 377 20.13 19.22 -3.07
C SER A 377 19.31 20.50 -3.20
N GLY A 378 18.87 21.05 -2.07
CA GLY A 378 17.98 22.23 -2.07
C GLY A 378 18.62 23.52 -1.58
N ALA A 379 17.83 24.29 -0.84
CA ALA A 379 18.25 25.58 -0.32
C ALA A 379 19.31 25.45 0.78
N ALA A 380 20.34 26.30 0.73
CA ALA A 380 21.41 26.36 1.73
C ALA A 380 21.16 27.37 2.87
N GLY A 381 20.07 28.12 2.78
CA GLY A 381 19.66 29.13 3.76
C GLY A 381 18.25 29.64 3.46
N PRO A 382 17.67 30.47 4.36
CA PRO A 382 16.28 30.90 4.26
C PRO A 382 16.07 31.89 3.12
N ILE A 383 14.81 32.11 2.73
CA ILE A 383 14.42 33.11 1.73
C ILE A 383 14.87 34.52 2.16
N VAL A 384 14.72 34.85 3.44
CA VAL A 384 15.08 36.15 4.01
C VAL A 384 15.94 35.98 5.25
N GLY A 385 17.09 36.66 5.27
CA GLY A 385 17.95 36.75 6.46
C GLY A 385 18.95 35.59 6.59
N SER A 386 19.29 35.24 7.82
CA SER A 386 20.29 34.22 8.16
C SER A 386 19.89 33.48 9.43
N VAL A 387 20.20 32.18 9.49
CA VAL A 387 19.97 31.35 10.68
C VAL A 387 21.03 31.64 11.74
N SER A 388 20.62 31.88 12.99
CA SER A 388 21.55 32.20 14.08
C SER A 388 21.64 31.15 15.19
N ASN A 389 20.70 30.19 15.26
CA ASN A 389 20.64 29.21 16.36
C ASN A 389 20.62 27.78 15.82
N LYS A 390 21.52 26.93 16.34
CA LYS A 390 21.52 25.48 16.13
C LYS A 390 21.39 24.78 17.48
N TRP A 391 20.49 23.81 17.57
CA TRP A 391 20.40 22.95 18.75
C TRP A 391 21.47 21.86 18.66
N ASP A 392 22.20 21.63 19.75
CA ASP A 392 23.31 20.66 19.80
C ASP A 392 22.85 19.20 20.02
N GLY A 393 21.53 18.99 20.10
CA GLY A 393 20.92 17.70 20.42
C GLY A 393 21.11 16.62 19.36
N HIS A 394 21.21 17.02 18.09
CA HIS A 394 21.56 16.14 16.99
C HIS A 394 23.07 15.86 16.88
N GLY A 395 23.89 16.47 17.73
CA GLY A 395 25.35 16.36 17.63
C GLY A 395 25.94 17.23 16.51
N ILE A 396 27.28 17.29 16.45
CA ILE A 396 28.00 18.21 15.56
C ILE A 396 27.79 17.91 14.06
N ASP A 397 27.44 16.66 13.73
CA ASP A 397 27.20 16.17 12.38
C ASP A 397 25.71 16.00 12.06
N GLY A 398 24.80 16.26 13.00
CA GLY A 398 23.36 16.03 12.85
C GLY A 398 22.90 14.60 13.11
N LEU A 399 23.82 13.64 13.31
CA LEU A 399 23.51 12.23 13.55
C LEU A 399 24.26 11.67 14.77
N GLY A 400 24.20 12.37 15.88
CA GLY A 400 24.72 11.91 17.16
C GLY A 400 26.24 11.97 17.32
N GLY A 401 26.95 12.59 16.37
CA GLY A 401 28.42 12.52 16.25
C GLY A 401 28.91 11.19 15.68
N SER A 402 28.05 10.46 14.98
CA SER A 402 28.35 9.10 14.51
C SER A 402 29.00 9.00 13.13
N VAL A 403 28.77 9.98 12.27
CA VAL A 403 29.28 10.01 10.89
C VAL A 403 30.41 11.04 10.72
N GLY A 404 30.50 12.00 11.65
CA GLY A 404 31.50 13.04 11.66
C GLY A 404 31.16 14.21 10.71
N VAL A 405 31.95 15.27 10.81
CA VAL A 405 31.78 16.46 9.96
C VAL A 405 32.41 16.19 8.60
N ALA A 406 31.59 16.23 7.56
CA ALA A 406 32.05 16.00 6.19
C ALA A 406 32.99 17.14 5.74
N PRO A 407 34.05 16.84 4.97
CA PRO A 407 34.94 17.87 4.44
C PRO A 407 34.15 18.82 3.54
N TYR A 408 34.25 20.14 3.76
CA TYR A 408 33.52 21.12 2.97
C TYR A 408 33.76 20.93 1.47
N SER A 409 32.67 20.78 0.69
CA SER A 409 32.70 20.86 -0.77
C SER A 409 32.10 22.17 -1.27
N SER A 410 32.42 22.55 -2.51
CA SER A 410 31.79 23.67 -3.19
C SER A 410 30.25 23.56 -3.19
N PRO A 411 29.51 24.69 -3.32
CA PRO A 411 28.06 24.70 -3.24
C PRO A 411 27.44 23.71 -4.23
N THR A 412 26.56 22.83 -3.73
CA THR A 412 25.73 21.98 -4.57
C THR A 412 24.74 22.85 -5.36
N THR A 413 24.45 22.45 -6.60
CA THR A 413 23.36 23.05 -7.38
C THR A 413 22.04 22.83 -6.65
N ASN A 414 21.16 23.84 -6.64
CA ASN A 414 19.79 23.64 -6.13
C ASN A 414 18.97 22.91 -7.19
N ASP A 415 19.00 21.59 -7.15
CA ASP A 415 18.23 20.68 -7.99
C ASP A 415 16.96 20.17 -7.29
N ALA A 416 16.79 20.40 -5.98
CA ALA A 416 15.57 20.04 -5.24
C ALA A 416 14.33 20.78 -5.74
N VAL A 417 14.40 22.11 -5.92
CA VAL A 417 13.22 22.89 -6.34
C VAL A 417 12.75 22.50 -7.75
N PRO A 418 13.63 22.40 -8.77
CA PRO A 418 13.26 21.83 -10.07
C PRO A 418 12.75 20.38 -9.97
N ALA A 419 13.33 19.55 -9.10
CA ALA A 419 12.88 18.17 -8.91
C ALA A 419 11.48 18.10 -8.30
N LEU A 420 11.17 18.92 -7.29
CA LEU A 420 9.82 19.01 -6.70
C LEU A 420 8.78 19.37 -7.76
N ILE A 421 9.06 20.40 -8.57
CA ILE A 421 8.15 20.83 -9.65
C ILE A 421 7.96 19.69 -10.65
N ARG A 422 9.05 19.06 -11.09
CA ARG A 422 9.01 17.94 -12.04
C ARG A 422 8.22 16.75 -11.48
N LEU A 423 8.52 16.31 -10.26
CA LEU A 423 7.86 15.17 -9.62
C LEU A 423 6.38 15.46 -9.37
N ALA A 424 6.01 16.69 -9.02
CA ALA A 424 4.60 17.10 -8.90
C ALA A 424 3.88 17.04 -10.25
N GLN A 425 4.55 17.33 -11.37
CA GLN A 425 3.98 17.19 -12.71
C GLN A 425 3.90 15.72 -13.16
N GLU A 426 4.95 14.93 -12.92
CA GLU A 426 5.01 13.50 -13.24
C GLU A 426 3.98 12.67 -12.45
N HIS A 427 3.66 13.11 -11.23
CA HIS A 427 2.72 12.46 -10.31
C HIS A 427 1.58 13.41 -9.91
N ALA A 428 1.01 14.09 -10.91
CA ALA A 428 -0.04 15.07 -10.70
C ALA A 428 -1.23 14.51 -9.90
N HIS A 429 -1.59 15.22 -8.84
CA HIS A 429 -2.63 14.93 -7.85
C HIS A 429 -2.40 13.66 -7.00
N GLU A 430 -1.26 13.00 -7.17
CA GLU A 430 -0.88 11.77 -6.45
C GLU A 430 0.29 12.00 -5.49
N LEU A 431 1.14 13.01 -5.76
CA LEU A 431 2.34 13.26 -4.97
C LEU A 431 2.02 13.83 -3.57
N THR A 432 2.35 13.07 -2.53
CA THR A 432 2.39 13.56 -1.14
C THR A 432 3.82 14.00 -0.80
N ILE A 433 3.96 15.18 -0.20
CA ILE A 433 5.26 15.68 0.28
C ILE A 433 5.27 15.66 1.80
N VAL A 434 6.27 14.99 2.39
CA VAL A 434 6.55 15.07 3.83
C VAL A 434 7.68 16.07 4.04
N ALA A 435 7.34 17.25 4.54
CA ALA A 435 8.30 18.31 4.83
C ALA A 435 8.62 18.30 6.33
N ILE A 436 9.84 17.92 6.67
CA ILE A 436 10.34 17.74 8.04
C ILE A 436 11.56 18.62 8.35
N GLY A 437 12.04 19.39 7.38
CA GLY A 437 12.93 20.54 7.60
C GLY A 437 12.25 21.90 7.38
N PRO A 438 13.01 23.00 7.35
CA PRO A 438 12.48 24.32 6.99
C PRO A 438 11.82 24.32 5.59
N ALA A 439 10.62 24.92 5.49
CA ALA A 439 9.75 24.84 4.30
C ALA A 439 10.27 25.57 3.03
N THR A 440 11.54 25.96 3.01
CA THR A 440 12.19 26.81 2.00
C THR A 440 12.04 26.23 0.59
N ASN A 441 12.32 24.94 0.41
CA ASN A 441 12.23 24.30 -0.91
C ASN A 441 10.79 24.34 -1.46
N LEU A 442 9.80 24.05 -0.63
CA LEU A 442 8.38 24.05 -1.01
C LEU A 442 7.89 25.47 -1.31
N ALA A 443 8.29 26.46 -0.51
CA ALA A 443 7.94 27.86 -0.74
C ALA A 443 8.54 28.40 -2.05
N LEU A 444 9.79 28.02 -2.36
CA LEU A 444 10.42 28.34 -3.64
C LEU A 444 9.71 27.63 -4.81
N ALA A 445 9.37 26.35 -4.69
CA ALA A 445 8.65 25.60 -5.72
C ALA A 445 7.29 26.24 -6.04
N ALA A 446 6.49 26.57 -5.02
CA ALA A 446 5.20 27.25 -5.19
C ALA A 446 5.30 28.70 -5.69
N THR A 447 6.48 29.32 -5.57
CA THR A 447 6.75 30.65 -6.11
C THR A 447 7.16 30.58 -7.58
N LEU A 448 7.93 29.56 -7.97
CA LEU A 448 8.42 29.37 -9.33
C LEU A 448 7.39 28.73 -10.27
N ASP A 449 6.57 27.79 -9.79
CA ASP A 449 5.48 27.19 -10.55
C ASP A 449 4.12 27.44 -9.85
N PRO A 450 3.26 28.32 -10.42
CA PRO A 450 1.92 28.57 -9.89
C PRO A 450 1.02 27.33 -9.80
N ASN A 451 1.29 26.29 -10.61
CA ASN A 451 0.51 25.05 -10.61
C ASN A 451 1.01 24.03 -9.58
N PHE A 452 2.17 24.26 -8.95
CA PHE A 452 2.79 23.28 -8.03
C PHE A 452 1.81 22.80 -6.94
N VAL A 453 1.14 23.73 -6.27
CA VAL A 453 0.16 23.40 -5.20
C VAL A 453 -1.05 22.64 -5.76
N ALA A 454 -1.48 22.97 -6.97
CA ALA A 454 -2.58 22.25 -7.62
C ALA A 454 -2.18 20.82 -8.00
N ASN A 455 -0.93 20.63 -8.41
CA ASN A 455 -0.37 19.37 -8.89
C ASN A 455 -0.02 18.38 -7.77
N ILE A 456 0.22 18.80 -6.54
CA ILE A 456 0.46 17.84 -5.44
C ILE A 456 -0.86 17.33 -4.85
N LYS A 457 -0.83 16.14 -4.23
CA LYS A 457 -1.95 15.63 -3.43
C LYS A 457 -2.08 16.41 -2.13
N GLU A 458 -1.02 16.41 -1.33
CA GLU A 458 -0.96 17.05 -0.02
C GLU A 458 0.48 17.28 0.46
N VAL A 459 0.63 18.10 1.49
CA VAL A 459 1.85 18.27 2.27
C VAL A 459 1.56 17.90 3.72
N ILE A 460 2.42 17.06 4.30
CA ILE A 460 2.49 16.82 5.74
C ILE A 460 3.71 17.55 6.25
N TYR A 461 3.52 18.56 7.08
CA TYR A 461 4.57 19.44 7.57
C TYR A 461 4.79 19.25 9.08
N MET A 462 6.02 18.89 9.48
CA MET A 462 6.45 18.97 10.87
C MET A 462 6.98 20.38 11.14
N GLY A 463 6.25 21.11 11.97
CA GLY A 463 6.64 22.45 12.36
C GLY A 463 5.46 23.21 12.98
N CYS A 464 5.71 24.48 13.27
CA CYS A 464 4.74 25.39 13.91
C CYS A 464 4.46 25.09 15.38
N THR A 465 3.93 26.12 16.05
CA THR A 465 3.27 26.03 17.36
C THR A 465 1.78 26.24 17.20
N THR A 466 0.94 25.55 17.95
CA THR A 466 -0.50 25.76 18.04
C THR A 466 -0.96 26.46 19.32
N GLU A 467 -0.19 26.40 20.41
CA GLU A 467 -0.47 27.11 21.67
C GLU A 467 0.53 28.24 21.95
N GLY A 468 1.45 28.49 21.01
CA GLY A 468 2.43 29.56 21.06
C GLY A 468 3.64 29.26 21.95
N ARG A 469 3.91 27.98 22.26
CA ARG A 469 5.08 27.53 23.02
C ARG A 469 6.17 26.99 22.10
N GLY A 470 7.15 27.83 21.77
CA GLY A 470 8.26 27.47 20.88
C GLY A 470 9.39 26.68 21.54
N ASN A 471 10.26 26.09 20.71
CA ASN A 471 11.51 25.42 21.13
C ASN A 471 12.78 26.21 20.76
N THR A 472 12.68 27.21 19.87
CA THR A 472 13.81 28.03 19.41
C THR A 472 13.72 29.45 19.96
N THR A 473 12.55 30.05 19.88
CA THR A 473 12.18 31.25 20.64
C THR A 473 11.03 30.89 21.58
N PRO A 474 10.62 31.77 22.50
CA PRO A 474 9.44 31.51 23.32
C PRO A 474 8.17 31.19 22.50
N HIS A 475 8.11 31.62 21.23
CA HIS A 475 6.91 31.51 20.38
C HIS A 475 7.11 30.75 19.07
N ALA A 476 8.35 30.49 18.64
CA ALA A 476 8.64 29.87 17.37
C ALA A 476 9.23 28.47 17.55
N GLU A 477 8.65 27.52 16.81
CA GLU A 477 9.22 26.20 16.54
C GLU A 477 10.40 26.33 15.56
N PHE A 478 11.38 25.44 15.65
CA PHE A 478 12.66 25.46 14.94
C PHE A 478 12.56 25.57 13.42
N ASN A 479 11.81 24.68 12.76
CA ASN A 479 11.66 24.69 11.30
C ASN A 479 11.05 26.01 10.82
N VAL A 480 10.06 26.54 11.56
CA VAL A 480 9.48 27.86 11.29
C VAL A 480 10.43 29.00 11.62
N ALA A 481 11.21 28.91 12.71
CA ALA A 481 12.18 29.94 13.10
C ALA A 481 13.34 30.04 12.10
N CYS A 482 13.70 28.93 11.44
CA CYS A 482 14.71 28.89 10.39
C CYS A 482 14.30 29.68 9.15
N ASP A 483 13.05 29.56 8.70
CA ASP A 483 12.50 30.33 7.58
C ASP A 483 11.01 30.71 7.80
N PRO A 484 10.75 31.80 8.55
CA PRO A 484 9.38 32.25 8.83
C PRO A 484 8.59 32.61 7.57
N GLU A 485 9.25 33.19 6.57
CA GLU A 485 8.64 33.55 5.29
C GLU A 485 8.19 32.32 4.52
N ALA A 486 9.01 31.28 4.44
CA ALA A 486 8.65 30.04 3.79
C ALA A 486 7.48 29.35 4.49
N ALA A 487 7.51 29.29 5.82
CA ALA A 487 6.39 28.74 6.62
C ALA A 487 5.10 29.56 6.44
N HIS A 488 5.18 30.89 6.33
CA HIS A 488 4.02 31.74 6.01
C HIS A 488 3.43 31.40 4.64
N ILE A 489 4.27 31.22 3.62
CA ILE A 489 3.85 30.81 2.28
C ILE A 489 3.17 29.43 2.34
N LEU A 490 3.73 28.49 3.10
CA LEU A 490 3.16 27.16 3.26
C LEU A 490 1.76 27.22 3.91
N LEU A 491 1.64 27.86 5.09
CA LEU A 491 0.37 27.97 5.81
C LEU A 491 -0.73 28.70 5.03
N THR A 492 -0.37 29.62 4.15
CA THR A 492 -1.34 30.44 3.40
C THR A 492 -1.70 29.85 2.04
N ARG A 493 -0.71 29.41 1.24
CA ARG A 493 -0.95 28.92 -0.12
C ARG A 493 -1.34 27.46 -0.17
N PHE A 494 -0.92 26.65 0.79
CA PHE A 494 -1.17 25.21 0.81
C PHE A 494 -2.33 24.82 1.72
N ALA A 495 -3.02 25.77 2.35
CA ALA A 495 -4.00 25.51 3.42
C ALA A 495 -4.93 24.32 3.15
N ALA A 496 -5.56 24.25 1.96
CA ALA A 496 -6.50 23.18 1.60
C ALA A 496 -5.88 21.78 1.43
N LYS A 497 -4.55 21.68 1.42
CA LYS A 497 -3.75 20.48 1.15
C LYS A 497 -2.64 20.30 2.18
N LEU A 498 -2.73 20.98 3.32
CA LEU A 498 -1.69 20.99 4.33
C LEU A 498 -2.17 20.33 5.61
N THR A 499 -1.39 19.38 6.08
CA THR A 499 -1.49 18.79 7.41
C THR A 499 -0.29 19.23 8.24
N VAL A 500 -0.52 19.81 9.42
CA VAL A 500 0.52 20.26 10.34
C VAL A 500 0.62 19.35 11.55
N VAL A 501 1.82 18.84 11.77
CA VAL A 501 2.25 18.15 12.98
C VAL A 501 3.07 19.13 13.81
N SER A 502 2.43 19.68 14.85
CA SER A 502 3.02 20.75 15.64
C SER A 502 3.96 20.25 16.73
N TRP A 503 4.93 21.09 17.11
CA TRP A 503 5.87 20.82 18.22
C TRP A 503 5.16 20.43 19.51
N GLU A 504 4.10 21.14 19.88
CA GLU A 504 3.38 20.87 21.13
C GLU A 504 2.64 19.53 21.07
N THR A 505 2.10 19.17 19.90
CA THR A 505 1.44 17.88 19.67
C THR A 505 2.43 16.73 19.87
N VAL A 506 3.63 16.81 19.30
CA VAL A 506 4.65 15.75 19.45
C VAL A 506 5.25 15.71 20.86
N CYS A 507 5.34 16.84 21.56
CA CYS A 507 5.72 16.87 22.98
C CYS A 507 4.72 16.15 23.87
N ALA A 508 3.42 16.27 23.58
CA ALA A 508 2.38 15.55 24.29
C ALA A 508 2.45 14.04 24.00
N ALA A 509 2.89 13.66 22.80
CA ALA A 509 3.07 12.28 22.33
C ALA A 509 4.51 11.77 22.55
N HIS A 510 5.06 11.98 23.74
CA HIS A 510 6.43 11.57 24.05
C HIS A 510 6.59 10.04 24.17
N VAL A 511 7.77 9.52 23.80
CA VAL A 511 8.09 8.08 23.83
C VAL A 511 8.92 7.75 25.07
N PRO A 512 8.56 6.74 25.87
CA PRO A 512 9.30 6.39 27.08
C PRO A 512 10.74 5.92 26.79
N TRP A 513 11.72 6.35 27.59
CA TRP A 513 13.11 5.85 27.50
C TRP A 513 13.24 4.32 27.65
N PRO A 514 12.45 3.62 28.48
CA PRO A 514 12.47 2.15 28.51
C PRO A 514 12.17 1.51 27.14
N PHE A 515 11.30 2.13 26.34
CA PHE A 515 11.02 1.65 24.99
C PHE A 515 12.22 1.85 24.05
N TYR A 516 12.97 2.95 24.20
CA TYR A 516 14.27 3.09 23.51
C TYR A 516 15.22 1.96 23.88
N ASP A 517 15.35 1.65 25.19
CA ASP A 517 16.23 0.60 25.68
C ASP A 517 15.83 -0.77 25.11
N GLU A 518 14.53 -1.04 24.97
CA GLU A 518 14.00 -2.23 24.28
C GLU A 518 14.40 -2.29 22.80
N LEU A 519 14.26 -1.17 22.07
CA LEU A 519 14.57 -1.11 20.64
C LEU A 519 16.07 -1.33 20.37
N VAL A 520 16.96 -0.68 21.12
CA VAL A 520 18.41 -0.80 20.91
C VAL A 520 18.98 -2.14 21.37
N ALA A 521 18.25 -2.88 22.21
CA ALA A 521 18.62 -4.23 22.61
C ALA A 521 18.31 -5.29 21.54
N LEU A 522 17.52 -4.95 20.52
CA LEU A 522 17.22 -5.88 19.43
C LEU A 522 18.49 -6.19 18.61
N PRO A 523 18.70 -7.44 18.19
CA PRO A 523 19.91 -7.85 17.48
C PRO A 523 19.82 -7.54 15.97
N THR A 524 19.47 -6.31 15.60
CA THR A 524 19.31 -5.89 14.19
C THR A 524 20.29 -4.79 13.79
N PRO A 525 20.67 -4.69 12.50
CA PRO A 525 21.49 -3.58 12.01
C PRO A 525 20.85 -2.21 12.26
N LEU A 526 19.53 -2.11 12.12
CA LEU A 526 18.79 -0.87 12.38
C LEU A 526 18.76 -0.51 13.86
N ALA A 527 18.68 -1.47 14.79
CA ALA A 527 18.83 -1.20 16.22
C ALA A 527 20.21 -0.62 16.55
N ALA A 528 21.28 -1.18 15.96
CA ALA A 528 22.64 -0.68 16.13
C ALA A 528 22.83 0.72 15.52
N PHE A 529 22.22 0.98 14.35
CA PHE A 529 22.19 2.31 13.74
C PHE A 529 21.44 3.32 14.61
N PHE A 530 20.25 2.97 15.07
CA PHE A 530 19.41 3.77 15.96
C PHE A 530 20.17 4.16 17.23
N ALA A 531 20.79 3.20 17.91
CA ALA A 531 21.62 3.44 19.09
C ALA A 531 22.80 4.39 18.80
N ARG A 532 23.39 4.26 17.61
CA ARG A 532 24.55 5.05 17.20
C ARG A 532 24.19 6.53 16.96
N ILE A 533 23.10 6.81 16.25
CA ILE A 533 22.68 8.20 15.96
C ILE A 533 22.04 8.90 17.16
N PHE A 534 21.53 8.16 18.14
CA PHE A 534 20.99 8.72 19.39
C PHE A 534 22.06 9.15 20.40
N ARG A 535 23.35 8.87 20.16
CA ARG A 535 24.43 9.07 21.15
C ARG A 535 24.48 10.50 21.73
N ALA A 536 24.30 11.54 20.89
CA ALA A 536 24.27 12.92 21.38
C ALA A 536 22.98 13.22 22.16
N TYR A 537 21.85 12.69 21.69
CA TYR A 537 20.53 12.85 22.28
C TYR A 537 20.45 12.24 23.69
N LEU A 538 21.23 11.18 23.97
CA LEU A 538 21.31 10.57 25.30
C LEU A 538 21.82 11.53 26.39
N ARG A 539 22.50 12.63 26.05
CA ARG A 539 22.89 13.66 27.04
C ARG A 539 21.70 14.38 27.68
N TYR A 540 20.55 14.36 27.02
CA TYR A 540 19.31 14.94 27.52
C TYR A 540 18.44 13.89 28.24
N ARG A 541 18.91 12.63 28.34
CA ARG A 541 18.29 11.63 29.19
C ARG A 541 18.51 12.07 30.65
N PRO A 542 17.43 12.31 31.43
CA PRO A 542 17.57 12.74 32.81
C PRO A 542 18.22 11.66 33.68
N ASP A 543 19.07 12.04 34.62
CA ASP A 543 19.66 11.11 35.59
C ASP A 543 18.57 10.51 36.50
N ALA A 544 18.66 9.20 36.75
CA ALA A 544 17.64 8.46 37.51
C ALA A 544 17.47 8.95 38.97
N ALA A 545 18.43 9.71 39.51
CA ALA A 545 18.47 10.15 40.91
C ALA A 545 17.80 11.51 41.17
N ASP A 546 17.57 12.35 40.14
CA ASP A 546 17.31 13.80 40.33
C ASP A 546 15.87 14.26 40.09
N HIS A 547 14.93 13.36 39.81
CA HIS A 547 13.58 13.78 39.40
C HIS A 547 12.45 13.18 40.24
N HIS A 548 11.73 14.09 40.92
CA HIS A 548 10.50 13.89 41.69
C HIS A 548 9.31 13.37 40.86
N GLY A 549 9.45 12.22 40.17
CA GLY A 549 8.34 11.50 39.54
C GLY A 549 7.83 12.02 38.19
N LYS A 550 8.60 12.84 37.44
CA LYS A 550 8.25 13.17 36.04
C LYS A 550 8.72 12.07 35.08
N ALA A 551 7.89 11.72 34.11
CA ALA A 551 8.12 10.61 33.18
C ALA A 551 9.39 10.78 32.33
N GLN A 552 10.18 9.70 32.24
CA GLN A 552 11.39 9.60 31.44
C GLN A 552 11.04 9.37 29.97
N SER A 553 11.21 10.38 29.11
CA SER A 553 10.86 10.24 27.69
C SER A 553 11.75 11.04 26.73
N PHE A 554 11.66 10.70 25.45
CA PHE A 554 12.25 11.40 24.31
C PHE A 554 11.17 11.68 23.26
N ILE A 555 11.49 12.49 22.26
CA ILE A 555 10.55 12.94 21.22
C ILE A 555 11.17 12.62 19.87
N LEU A 556 10.33 12.16 18.93
CA LEU A 556 10.70 11.91 17.53
C LEU A 556 9.75 12.73 16.66
N CYS A 557 10.05 14.00 16.45
CA CYS A 557 9.13 14.95 15.85
C CYS A 557 8.71 14.52 14.43
N ASP A 558 9.71 14.26 13.60
CA ASP A 558 9.52 14.03 12.16
C ASP A 558 8.95 12.64 11.86
N ALA A 559 9.28 11.67 12.73
CA ALA A 559 8.76 10.32 12.62
C ALA A 559 7.23 10.29 12.75
N TYR A 560 6.64 11.19 13.56
CA TYR A 560 5.17 11.32 13.64
C TYR A 560 4.55 11.83 12.33
N ALA A 561 5.21 12.78 11.64
CA ALA A 561 4.75 13.24 10.33
C ALA A 561 4.75 12.12 9.29
N THR A 562 5.82 11.32 9.25
CA THR A 562 5.87 10.16 8.34
C THR A 562 4.91 9.04 8.75
N ALA A 563 4.70 8.82 10.05
CA ALA A 563 3.83 7.76 10.54
C ALA A 563 2.39 7.91 10.02
N LEU A 564 1.91 9.13 9.75
CA LEU A 564 0.62 9.40 9.11
C LEU A 564 0.50 8.77 7.71
N LEU A 565 1.61 8.51 7.02
CA LEU A 565 1.59 7.80 5.73
C LEU A 565 1.46 6.28 5.90
N VAL A 566 1.91 5.74 7.04
CA VAL A 566 2.09 4.30 7.26
C VAL A 566 0.91 3.71 8.03
N ALA A 567 0.37 4.45 9.00
CA ALA A 567 -0.81 4.04 9.75
C ALA A 567 -1.61 5.25 10.26
N ASP A 568 -2.86 4.98 10.65
CA ASP A 568 -3.74 5.97 11.26
C ASP A 568 -3.32 6.22 12.72
N VAL A 569 -2.30 7.06 12.91
CA VAL A 569 -1.75 7.41 14.24
C VAL A 569 -2.34 8.71 14.79
N ALA A 570 -3.03 9.52 13.98
CA ALA A 570 -3.67 10.75 14.45
C ALA A 570 -5.03 10.42 15.08
N MET A 571 -5.23 10.76 16.36
CA MET A 571 -6.52 10.49 17.03
C MET A 571 -7.49 11.67 16.94
N HIS A 572 -6.97 12.90 16.87
CA HIS A 572 -7.79 14.10 16.80
C HIS A 572 -7.13 15.15 15.92
N THR A 573 -7.91 15.72 15.00
CA THR A 573 -7.48 16.78 14.09
C THR A 573 -8.50 17.91 14.12
N VAL A 574 -8.03 19.14 13.88
CA VAL A 574 -8.91 20.31 13.71
C VAL A 574 -8.54 21.07 12.44
N ASN A 575 -9.52 21.73 11.83
CA ASN A 575 -9.30 22.56 10.66
C ASN A 575 -9.16 24.03 11.08
N ALA A 576 -8.04 24.65 10.71
CA ALA A 576 -7.74 26.03 11.05
C ALA A 576 -6.99 26.74 9.92
N ARG A 577 -7.11 28.06 9.84
CA ARG A 577 -6.27 28.89 8.97
C ARG A 577 -5.04 29.34 9.75
N GLY A 578 -3.87 29.00 9.25
CA GLY A 578 -2.59 29.39 9.83
C GLY A 578 -1.98 30.61 9.14
N SER A 579 -1.19 31.38 9.90
CA SER A 579 -0.21 32.33 9.36
C SER A 579 0.98 32.47 10.30
N VAL A 580 2.08 33.01 9.82
CA VAL A 580 3.28 33.27 10.64
C VAL A 580 3.48 34.77 10.83
N LEU A 581 3.80 35.19 12.05
CA LEU A 581 4.22 36.56 12.37
C LEU A 581 5.63 36.82 11.84
N LEU A 582 5.76 37.79 10.93
CA LEU A 582 7.01 38.09 10.22
C LEU A 582 7.73 39.34 10.74
N ASP A 583 7.07 40.20 11.51
CA ASP A 583 7.70 41.42 11.99
C ASP A 583 8.91 41.13 12.88
N ALA A 584 9.94 41.97 12.77
CA ALA A 584 11.11 41.85 13.64
C ALA A 584 10.70 42.03 15.11
N GLY A 585 11.05 41.06 15.95
CA GLY A 585 10.66 41.10 17.36
C GLY A 585 10.64 39.72 18.01
N PRO A 586 10.25 39.65 19.29
CA PRO A 586 10.25 38.40 20.06
C PRO A 586 9.23 37.37 19.56
N THR A 587 8.22 37.81 18.80
CA THR A 587 7.15 36.97 18.25
C THR A 587 7.40 36.55 16.79
N ARG A 588 8.53 36.94 16.18
CA ARG A 588 8.86 36.51 14.82
C ARG A 588 8.94 34.99 14.76
N GLY A 589 8.26 34.39 13.77
CA GLY A 589 8.14 32.94 13.62
C GLY A 589 7.00 32.30 14.44
N ALA A 590 6.24 33.08 15.21
CA ALA A 590 5.05 32.57 15.90
C ALA A 590 3.95 32.25 14.89
N CYS A 591 3.28 31.11 15.08
CA CYS A 591 2.16 30.70 14.24
C CYS A 591 0.82 31.08 14.88
N GLU A 592 -0.02 31.79 14.13
CA GLU A 592 -1.36 32.19 14.53
C GLU A 592 -2.42 31.32 13.84
N TRP A 593 -3.43 30.90 14.58
CA TRP A 593 -4.48 30.00 14.10
C TRP A 593 -5.86 30.59 14.32
N ALA A 594 -6.68 30.60 13.27
CA ALA A 594 -8.09 30.98 13.34
C ALA A 594 -8.98 29.82 12.88
N ALA A 595 -10.05 29.53 13.64
CA ALA A 595 -11.05 28.54 13.23
C ALA A 595 -11.75 28.99 11.93
N THR A 596 -11.95 28.07 10.99
CA THR A 596 -12.61 28.37 9.71
C THR A 596 -13.26 27.14 9.09
N ALA A 597 -14.21 27.35 8.17
CA ALA A 597 -14.90 26.26 7.46
C ALA A 597 -14.17 25.81 6.18
N ALA A 598 -13.48 26.70 5.44
CA ALA A 598 -12.57 26.38 4.30
C ALA A 598 -12.03 27.67 3.64
N PRO A 599 -10.90 27.60 2.87
CA PRO A 599 -9.91 26.53 2.88
C PRO A 599 -9.11 26.55 4.18
N ALA A 600 -8.84 25.37 4.74
CA ALA A 600 -8.30 25.21 6.09
C ALA A 600 -7.18 24.16 6.11
N THR A 601 -6.14 24.44 6.87
CA THR A 601 -5.07 23.50 7.23
C THR A 601 -5.61 22.51 8.25
N THR A 602 -5.30 21.23 8.06
CA THR A 602 -5.53 20.19 9.06
C THR A 602 -4.43 20.26 10.11
N VAL A 603 -4.78 20.41 11.38
CA VAL A 603 -3.83 20.47 12.50
C VAL A 603 -4.03 19.26 13.39
N VAL A 604 -3.00 18.42 13.52
CA VAL A 604 -3.04 17.25 14.40
C VAL A 604 -2.93 17.69 15.85
N LYS A 605 -3.84 17.22 16.70
CA LYS A 605 -3.95 17.59 18.12
C LYS A 605 -3.51 16.47 19.07
N THR A 606 -3.67 15.21 18.70
CA THR A 606 -3.23 14.08 19.51
C THR A 606 -2.82 12.88 18.65
N PHE A 607 -1.90 12.06 19.18
CA PHE A 607 -1.42 10.84 18.53
C PHE A 607 -1.65 9.60 19.40
N ASP A 608 -1.89 8.47 18.75
CA ASP A 608 -1.87 7.14 19.35
C ASP A 608 -0.41 6.68 19.52
N VAL A 609 0.13 6.91 20.72
CA VAL A 609 1.52 6.56 21.04
C VAL A 609 1.77 5.05 20.96
N PRO A 610 0.92 4.16 21.53
CA PRO A 610 1.09 2.72 21.35
C PRO A 610 1.15 2.26 19.88
N ARG A 611 0.29 2.79 19.01
CA ARG A 611 0.31 2.49 17.58
C ARG A 611 1.59 2.98 16.93
N PHE A 612 2.06 4.18 17.28
CA PHE A 612 3.35 4.70 16.82
C PHE A 612 4.54 3.84 17.29
N GLN A 613 4.57 3.41 18.55
CA GLN A 613 5.58 2.48 19.07
C GLN A 613 5.59 1.16 18.30
N THR A 614 4.43 0.67 17.89
CA THR A 614 4.32 -0.55 17.05
C THR A 614 5.01 -0.36 15.70
N LEU A 615 4.88 0.81 15.07
CA LEU A 615 5.59 1.12 13.81
C LEU A 615 7.10 1.18 14.01
N LEU A 616 7.58 1.84 15.08
CA LEU A 616 9.00 1.91 15.40
C LEU A 616 9.58 0.52 15.66
N ARG A 617 8.88 -0.32 16.43
CA ARG A 617 9.30 -1.70 16.67
C ARG A 617 9.39 -2.48 15.36
N ARG A 618 8.36 -2.41 14.52
CA ARG A 618 8.33 -3.08 13.20
C ARG A 618 9.49 -2.64 12.30
N LEU A 619 9.80 -1.34 12.27
CA LEU A 619 10.96 -0.80 11.55
C LEU A 619 12.27 -1.43 12.06
N ILE A 620 12.51 -1.38 13.38
CA ILE A 620 13.77 -1.82 13.97
C ILE A 620 13.94 -3.35 13.88
N GLU A 621 12.85 -4.12 14.01
CA GLU A 621 12.87 -5.58 13.84
C GLU A 621 13.17 -6.00 12.39
N GLY A 622 13.05 -5.09 11.43
CA GLY A 622 13.25 -5.38 10.01
C GLY A 622 12.16 -6.28 9.44
N VAL A 623 11.00 -6.33 10.10
CA VAL A 623 9.82 -7.00 9.55
C VAL A 623 9.34 -6.10 8.42
N ALA A 624 9.73 -6.47 7.19
CA ALA A 624 9.19 -5.87 5.98
C ALA A 624 7.67 -5.74 6.09
N SER A 625 7.05 -4.80 5.38
CA SER A 625 5.67 -5.03 4.93
C SER A 625 5.55 -6.49 4.56
N VAL A 626 4.62 -7.20 5.22
CA VAL A 626 4.28 -8.58 4.90
C VAL A 626 4.24 -8.63 3.37
N GLU A 627 5.26 -9.30 2.80
CA GLU A 627 5.50 -9.40 1.36
C GLU A 627 4.42 -10.25 0.69
#